data_AF-A0A0P0UR92-F1
#
_entry.id   AF-A0A0P0UR92-F1
#
_cell.length_a   1.000
_cell.length_b   1.000
_cell.length_c   1.000
_cell.angle_alpha   90.00
_cell.angle_beta   90.00
_cell.angle_gamma   90.00
#
_symmetry.space_group_name_H-M   'P 1'
#
loop_
_entity.id
_entity.type
_entity.pdbx_description
1 polymer ?
#
loop_
_entity_poly.entity_id
_entity_poly.type
_entity_poly.pdbx_seq_one_letter_code
_entity_poly.pdbx_strand_id
1 'polypeptide(L)'
;MNKQVGGNHYLKYKKQPLIWSLDNHINAAEFIVLRYLLRYKDKNGLEDLGKASHYTKILMDQSFVSKNIDAIATVSDFCIVNGLLGYQHAALVALFDHDYIEVLKVVKAMRGEYEPKSH
;
A
#
# COMPACT_ATOMS: atom_id res chain seq x y z
N MET A 1 -14.11 -7.51 -11.42
CA MET A 1 -15.17 -6.62 -10.88
C MET A 1 -14.80 -5.19 -11.26
N ASN A 2 -15.57 -4.54 -12.16
CA ASN A 2 -15.24 -3.21 -12.70
C ASN A 2 -16.12 -2.09 -12.12
N LYS A 3 -16.78 -2.35 -10.98
CA LYS A 3 -17.73 -1.43 -10.37
C LYS A 3 -17.21 -1.00 -9.00
N GLN A 4 -16.86 0.28 -8.88
CA GLN A 4 -16.59 0.94 -7.60
C GLN A 4 -17.83 1.76 -7.23
N VAL A 5 -18.41 1.50 -6.05
CA VAL A 5 -19.52 2.32 -5.53
C VAL A 5 -18.90 3.52 -4.81
N GLY A 6 -18.66 4.61 -5.56
CA GLY A 6 -18.16 5.91 -5.06
C GLY A 6 -16.65 6.14 -5.28
N GLY A 7 -16.31 7.24 -5.98
CA GLY A 7 -14.94 7.55 -6.42
C GLY A 7 -14.45 6.67 -7.57
N ASN A 8 -13.22 6.90 -8.05
CA ASN A 8 -12.63 6.18 -9.19
C ASN A 8 -11.18 5.68 -8.95
N HIS A 9 -10.65 5.83 -7.73
CA HIS A 9 -9.25 5.60 -7.40
C HIS A 9 -8.75 4.14 -7.55
N TYR A 10 -9.65 3.15 -7.66
CA TYR A 10 -9.25 1.76 -7.93
C TYR A 10 -9.52 1.29 -9.36
N LEU A 11 -10.35 1.99 -10.13
CA LEU A 11 -10.71 1.56 -11.49
C LEU A 11 -9.52 1.50 -12.44
N LYS A 12 -8.44 2.24 -12.13
CA LYS A 12 -7.20 2.24 -12.91
C LYS A 12 -6.36 0.96 -12.77
N TYR A 13 -6.60 0.14 -11.75
CA TYR A 13 -5.79 -1.03 -11.48
C TYR A 13 -6.19 -2.20 -12.37
N LYS A 14 -5.23 -2.74 -13.14
CA LYS A 14 -5.40 -3.98 -13.92
C LYS A 14 -5.71 -5.15 -12.99
N LYS A 15 -4.99 -5.26 -11.87
CA LYS A 15 -5.31 -6.21 -10.78
C LYS A 15 -5.87 -5.44 -9.61
N GLN A 16 -7.14 -5.65 -9.30
CA GLN A 16 -7.86 -4.89 -8.28
C GLN A 16 -7.30 -5.18 -6.88
N PRO A 17 -7.01 -4.15 -6.05
CA PRO A 17 -6.35 -4.34 -4.75
C PRO A 17 -7.08 -5.29 -3.81
N LEU A 18 -8.40 -5.14 -3.66
CA LEU A 18 -9.20 -6.01 -2.79
C LEU A 18 -9.18 -7.47 -3.26
N ILE A 19 -9.31 -7.70 -4.57
CA ILE A 19 -9.30 -9.06 -5.13
C ILE A 19 -7.93 -9.70 -4.91
N TRP A 20 -6.83 -8.98 -5.21
CA TRP A 20 -5.48 -9.46 -4.93
C TRP A 20 -5.29 -9.79 -3.45
N SER A 21 -5.76 -8.94 -2.53
CA SER A 21 -5.63 -9.19 -1.10
C SER A 21 -6.39 -10.42 -0.62
N LEU A 22 -7.60 -10.66 -1.15
CA LEU A 22 -8.38 -11.87 -0.85
C LEU A 22 -7.69 -13.13 -1.38
N ASP A 23 -7.22 -13.09 -2.64
CA ASP A 23 -6.55 -14.22 -3.29
C ASP A 23 -5.23 -14.61 -2.59
N ASN A 24 -4.58 -13.66 -1.91
CA ASN A 24 -3.30 -13.86 -1.22
C ASN A 24 -3.44 -13.95 0.31
N HIS A 25 -4.67 -14.03 0.83
CA HIS A 25 -4.95 -14.15 2.27
C HIS A 25 -4.31 -13.05 3.13
N ILE A 26 -4.27 -11.83 2.60
CA ILE A 26 -3.68 -10.68 3.28
C ILE A 26 -4.54 -10.29 4.48
N ASN A 27 -3.90 -9.99 5.61
CA ASN A 27 -4.63 -9.63 6.80
C ASN A 27 -5.22 -8.21 6.71
N ALA A 28 -6.22 -7.92 7.55
CA ALA A 28 -6.95 -6.66 7.47
C ALA A 28 -6.07 -5.43 7.72
N ALA A 29 -5.08 -5.52 8.61
CA ALA A 29 -4.20 -4.40 8.95
C ALA A 29 -3.21 -4.10 7.82
N GLU A 30 -2.61 -5.11 7.20
CA GLU A 30 -1.78 -4.98 5.99
C GLU A 30 -2.59 -4.39 4.84
N PHE A 31 -3.81 -4.87 4.61
CA PHE A 31 -4.69 -4.34 3.57
C PHE A 31 -5.01 -2.85 3.79
N ILE A 32 -5.19 -2.43 5.05
CA ILE A 32 -5.41 -1.02 5.38
C ILE A 32 -4.21 -0.16 4.99
N VAL A 33 -2.97 -0.61 5.26
CA VAL A 33 -1.75 0.11 4.87
C VAL A 33 -1.63 0.16 3.34
N LEU A 34 -1.73 -0.99 2.67
CA LEU A 34 -1.71 -1.10 1.20
C LEU A 34 -2.70 -0.13 0.56
N ARG A 35 -3.94 -0.12 1.05
CA ARG A 35 -5.00 0.77 0.58
C ARG A 35 -4.57 2.24 0.57
N TYR A 36 -3.95 2.71 1.65
CA TYR A 36 -3.57 4.11 1.77
C TYR A 36 -2.34 4.45 0.92
N LEU A 37 -1.38 3.52 0.80
CA LEU A 37 -0.26 3.64 -0.13
C LEU A 37 -0.70 3.71 -1.60
N LEU A 38 -1.81 3.05 -1.96
CA LEU A 38 -2.36 3.08 -3.31
C LEU A 38 -3.19 4.33 -3.61
N ARG A 39 -3.89 4.88 -2.61
CA ARG A 39 -4.88 5.95 -2.79
C ARG A 39 -4.33 7.36 -2.74
N TYR A 40 -3.15 7.57 -2.15
CA TYR A 40 -2.71 8.91 -1.81
C TYR A 40 -2.70 9.89 -3.00
N LYS A 41 -2.27 9.47 -4.20
CA LYS A 41 -2.27 10.33 -5.40
C LYS A 41 -3.66 10.66 -5.94
N ASP A 42 -4.65 9.83 -5.65
CA ASP A 42 -5.97 9.85 -6.32
C ASP A 42 -7.11 10.23 -5.38
N LYS A 43 -6.85 10.37 -4.07
CA LYS A 43 -7.89 10.69 -3.10
C LYS A 43 -7.51 11.75 -2.07
N ASN A 44 -6.71 11.41 -1.04
CA ASN A 44 -6.48 12.33 0.09
C ASN A 44 -5.02 12.79 0.27
N GLY A 45 -4.12 12.52 -0.67
CA GLY A 45 -2.74 13.00 -0.63
C GLY A 45 -2.01 12.63 0.66
N LEU A 46 -1.43 13.65 1.30
CA LEU A 46 -0.66 13.53 2.54
C LEU A 46 -1.45 12.93 3.71
N GLU A 47 -2.79 13.02 3.71
CA GLU A 47 -3.62 12.43 4.75
C GLU A 47 -3.60 10.90 4.65
N ASP A 48 -3.73 10.34 3.44
CA ASP A 48 -3.65 8.90 3.23
C ASP A 48 -2.23 8.40 3.59
N LEU A 49 -1.16 9.14 3.24
CA LEU A 49 0.20 8.79 3.69
C LEU A 49 0.35 8.82 5.23
N GLY A 50 -0.29 9.78 5.90
CA GLY A 50 -0.31 9.83 7.37
C GLY A 50 -1.01 8.61 7.98
N LYS A 51 -2.12 8.19 7.38
CA LYS A 51 -2.85 6.97 7.76
C LYS A 51 -2.01 5.72 7.51
N ALA A 52 -1.31 5.63 6.37
CA ALA A 52 -0.39 4.52 6.11
C ALA A 52 0.65 4.40 7.24
N SER A 53 1.35 5.49 7.59
CA SER A 53 2.30 5.47 8.70
C SER A 53 1.68 5.08 10.05
N HIS A 54 0.45 5.55 10.34
CA HIS A 54 -0.23 5.21 11.59
C HIS A 54 -0.51 3.71 11.71
N TYR A 55 -1.10 3.10 10.68
CA TYR A 55 -1.41 1.68 10.70
C TYR A 55 -0.15 0.80 10.62
N THR A 56 0.91 1.25 9.96
CA THR A 56 2.23 0.57 10.00
C THR A 56 2.79 0.50 11.42
N LYS A 57 2.64 1.56 12.23
CA LYS A 57 3.07 1.52 13.64
C LYS A 57 2.27 0.52 14.47
N ILE A 58 0.95 0.46 14.24
CA ILE A 58 0.09 -0.55 14.88
C ILE A 58 0.56 -1.97 14.54
N LEU A 59 0.88 -2.24 13.27
CA LEU A 59 1.43 -3.53 12.83
C LEU A 59 2.77 -3.86 13.51
N MET A 60 3.64 -2.86 13.66
CA MET A 60 4.93 -3.00 14.33
C MET A 60 4.77 -3.35 15.81
N ASP A 61 3.81 -2.74 16.50
CA ASP A 61 3.56 -2.94 17.93
C ASP A 61 2.92 -4.32 18.22
N GLN A 62 2.19 -4.90 17.28
CA GLN A 62 1.48 -6.17 17.48
C GLN A 62 2.39 -7.42 17.47
N SER A 63 3.72 -7.26 17.38
CA SER A 63 4.71 -8.37 17.43
C SER A 63 4.33 -9.58 16.57
N PHE A 64 3.97 -9.33 15.31
CA PHE A 64 3.71 -10.41 14.35
C PHE A 64 5.01 -11.14 13.99
N VAL A 65 5.06 -12.44 14.29
CA VAL A 65 6.18 -13.34 13.98
C VAL A 65 5.70 -14.41 13.00
N SER A 66 5.42 -14.03 11.75
CA SER A 66 5.37 -14.99 10.65
C SER A 66 5.55 -14.28 9.31
N LYS A 67 6.72 -14.41 8.69
CA LYS A 67 6.95 -13.95 7.32
C LYS A 67 6.25 -14.90 6.34
N ASN A 68 5.46 -14.35 5.42
CA ASN A 68 4.93 -15.10 4.29
C ASN A 68 5.81 -14.84 3.06
N ILE A 69 6.73 -15.76 2.78
CA ILE A 69 7.71 -15.60 1.68
C ILE A 69 7.01 -15.51 0.31
N ASP A 70 5.86 -16.17 0.13
CA ASP A 70 5.10 -16.14 -1.12
C ASP A 70 4.42 -14.77 -1.36
N ALA A 71 4.18 -13.99 -0.29
CA ALA A 71 3.59 -12.66 -0.39
C ALA A 71 4.53 -11.63 -1.07
N ILE A 72 5.85 -11.81 -0.94
CA ILE A 72 6.85 -10.87 -1.49
C ILE A 72 6.90 -10.96 -3.03
N ALA A 73 6.96 -12.17 -3.57
CA ALA A 73 6.96 -12.37 -5.02
C ALA A 73 5.63 -11.86 -5.63
N THR A 74 4.52 -12.22 -5.00
CA THR A 74 3.17 -11.88 -5.48
C THR A 74 2.85 -10.39 -5.38
N VAL A 75 3.41 -9.64 -4.42
CA VAL A 75 3.24 -8.18 -4.35
C VAL A 75 4.09 -7.45 -5.38
N SER A 76 5.29 -7.94 -5.66
CA SER A 76 6.13 -7.34 -6.72
C SER A 76 5.43 -7.45 -8.07
N ASP A 77 4.89 -8.63 -8.39
CA ASP A 77 4.09 -8.85 -9.61
C ASP A 77 2.84 -7.97 -9.65
N PHE A 78 2.12 -7.85 -8.52
CA PHE A 78 0.99 -6.95 -8.40
C PHE A 78 1.35 -5.52 -8.73
N CYS A 79 2.51 -5.05 -8.24
CA CYS A 79 2.98 -3.71 -8.51
C CYS A 79 3.35 -3.52 -9.98
N ILE A 80 4.12 -4.44 -10.56
CA ILE A 80 4.55 -4.38 -11.96
C ILE A 80 3.34 -4.36 -12.91
N VAL A 81 2.38 -5.29 -12.72
CA VAL A 81 1.17 -5.37 -13.55
C VAL A 81 0.36 -4.07 -13.49
N ASN A 82 0.31 -3.43 -12.32
CA ASN A 82 -0.40 -2.18 -12.09
C ASN A 82 0.42 -0.91 -12.40
N GLY A 83 1.67 -1.04 -12.86
CA GLY A 83 2.55 0.12 -13.12
C GLY A 83 2.93 0.90 -11.86
N LEU A 84 2.87 0.26 -10.68
CA LEU A 84 3.33 0.83 -9.42
C LEU A 84 4.84 0.64 -9.32
N LEU A 85 5.59 1.71 -9.56
CA LEU A 85 7.06 1.72 -9.52
C LEU A 85 7.56 2.74 -8.48
N GLY A 86 8.86 2.71 -8.18
CA GLY A 86 9.49 3.62 -7.23
C GLY A 86 8.97 3.43 -5.82
N TYR A 87 8.61 4.51 -5.12
CA TYR A 87 8.25 4.43 -3.71
C TYR A 87 7.01 3.59 -3.38
N GLN A 88 6.00 3.54 -4.26
CA GLN A 88 4.84 2.68 -4.01
C GLN A 88 5.23 1.19 -4.06
N HIS A 89 6.11 0.82 -4.99
CA HIS A 89 6.67 -0.55 -5.05
C HIS A 89 7.50 -0.86 -3.81
N ALA A 90 8.45 0.01 -3.47
CA ALA A 90 9.33 -0.16 -2.32
C ALA A 90 8.54 -0.29 -0.99
N ALA A 91 7.56 0.59 -0.76
CA ALA A 91 6.73 0.54 0.45
C ALA A 91 5.89 -0.73 0.55
N LEU A 92 5.36 -1.23 -0.58
CA LEU A 92 4.55 -2.44 -0.60
C LEU A 92 5.41 -3.70 -0.39
N VAL A 93 6.58 -3.78 -1.03
CA VAL A 93 7.53 -4.88 -0.80
C VAL A 93 7.97 -4.92 0.66
N ALA A 94 8.35 -3.77 1.25
CA ALA A 94 8.73 -3.68 2.65
C ALA A 94 7.59 -4.07 3.60
N LEU A 95 6.34 -3.70 3.28
CA LEU A 95 5.16 -4.05 4.08
C LEU A 95 5.01 -5.57 4.20
N PHE A 96 5.13 -6.31 3.09
CA PHE A 96 4.95 -7.76 3.08
C PHE A 96 6.21 -8.55 3.46
N ASP A 97 7.39 -7.92 3.50
CA ASP A 97 8.56 -8.47 4.20
C ASP A 97 8.54 -8.20 5.72
N HIS A 98 7.48 -7.53 6.20
CA HIS A 98 7.33 -7.06 7.58
C HIS A 98 8.46 -6.14 8.06
N ASP A 99 9.14 -5.46 7.13
CA ASP A 99 10.07 -4.38 7.44
C ASP A 99 9.32 -3.06 7.61
N TYR A 100 8.61 -2.95 8.74
CA TYR A 100 7.80 -1.77 9.05
C TYR A 100 8.64 -0.50 9.24
N ILE A 101 9.92 -0.63 9.60
CA ILE A 101 10.84 0.51 9.68
C ILE A 101 11.09 1.07 8.28
N GLU A 102 11.33 0.19 7.31
CA GLU A 102 11.50 0.59 5.92
C GLU A 102 10.22 1.18 5.32
N VAL A 103 9.05 0.59 5.61
CA VAL A 103 7.76 1.21 5.22
C VAL A 103 7.67 2.65 5.70
N LEU A 104 8.01 2.93 6.97
CA LEU A 104 7.96 4.28 7.54
C LEU A 104 8.96 5.23 6.87
N LYS A 105 10.17 4.77 6.55
CA LYS A 105 11.16 5.57 5.82
C LYS A 105 10.68 5.92 4.41
N VAL A 106 10.18 4.94 3.66
CA VAL A 106 9.67 5.16 2.30
C VAL A 106 8.46 6.10 2.33
N VAL A 107 7.52 5.92 3.27
CA VAL A 107 6.38 6.85 3.40
C VAL A 107 6.86 8.26 3.74
N LYS A 108 7.88 8.44 4.57
CA LYS A 108 8.48 9.75 4.84
C LYS A 108 9.05 10.38 3.55
N ALA A 109 9.75 9.60 2.73
CA ALA A 109 10.25 10.06 1.43
C ALA A 109 9.11 10.43 0.46
N MET A 110 8.08 9.59 0.37
CA MET A 110 6.86 9.87 -0.43
C MET A 110 6.20 11.19 -0.03
N ARG A 111 6.17 11.51 1.27
CA ARG A 111 5.63 12.79 1.76
C ARG A 111 6.49 13.98 1.36
N GLY A 112 7.81 13.81 1.31
CA GLY A 112 8.75 14.85 0.90
C GLY A 112 8.65 15.19 -0.59
N GLU A 113 8.39 14.20 -1.44
CA GLU A 113 8.20 14.40 -2.89
C GLU A 113 6.76 14.79 -3.27
N TYR A 114 5.79 14.66 -2.37
CA TYR A 114 4.40 14.94 -2.70
C TYR A 114 4.17 16.45 -2.79
N GLU A 115 4.29 17.00 -3.99
CA GLU A 115 3.80 18.34 -4.31
C GLU A 115 2.26 18.34 -4.16
N PRO A 116 1.69 19.18 -3.27
CA PRO A 116 0.24 19.34 -3.24
C PRO A 116 -0.20 19.89 -4.58
N LYS A 117 -1.21 19.28 -5.21
CA LYS A 117 -1.86 19.87 -6.39
C LYS A 117 -2.37 21.24 -5.96
N SER A 118 -1.73 22.31 -6.44
CA SER A 118 -2.24 23.67 -6.37
C SER A 118 -3.65 23.65 -6.96
N HIS A 119 -4.66 23.90 -6.12
CA HIS A 119 -6.02 24.13 -6.57
C HIS A 119 -6.20 25.63 -6.77
#